data_AF-A0A7S4MY99-F1
#
_entry.id   AF-A0A7S4MY99-F1
#
_cell.length_a   1.000
_cell.length_b   1.000
_cell.length_c   1.000
_cell.angle_alpha   90.00
_cell.angle_beta   90.00
_cell.angle_gamma   90.00
#
_symmetry.space_group_name_H-M   'P 1'
#
loop_
_entity.id
_entity.type
_entity.pdbx_description
1 polymer ?
#
loop_
_entity_poly.entity_id
_entity_poly.type
_entity_poly.pdbx_seq_one_letter_code
_entity_poly.pdbx_strand_id
1 'polypeptide(L)'
;TPQDEDGNWLSTADGGEYPGWSDVTLVKYAKEVRFLFGVMMKRDAAGNLVGDRIKPLEYTGKWIVGVKKYREAMALEVARANRLQGGGDWSCTKDYSKEELAALEGGRYEAWRIEKLGSGDGWKEDVQDRIGRGADAVMCITTLMQHAIDEGNRLFKDTPFKDSWFLFHDKLSAWWEKEAQDYLRERGFFDRQVRAWGDVNSEFSRYHESVVGDRPEFCALDFHLFEDLDTAVLRNIVSTSWMPVGHKHRYDNGTPKELASAMVRTWESNPPGWRIAEDMTRLSAVVLDKIIDAGGGLVEDFEMQHGGCSKRKRNLKDLSAAAMRSYVPPPEVAAAEKKRCKELRAKAKAMCGC
;
A
#
# COMPACT_ATOMS: atom_id res chain seq x y z
N THR A 1 33.04 11.14 3.04
CA THR A 1 34.21 12.00 2.70
C THR A 1 35.32 11.61 3.66
N PRO A 2 36.60 11.73 3.28
CA PRO A 2 37.69 11.30 4.15
C PRO A 2 37.73 12.12 5.44
N GLN A 3 38.06 11.45 6.53
CA GLN A 3 38.10 12.02 7.88
C GLN A 3 39.39 11.57 8.59
N ASP A 4 39.84 12.34 9.58
CA ASP A 4 40.89 11.90 10.51
C ASP A 4 40.30 10.97 11.60
N GLU A 5 41.17 10.47 12.49
CA GLU A 5 40.77 9.60 13.61
C GLU A 5 39.76 10.27 14.57
N ASP A 6 39.73 11.62 14.59
CA ASP A 6 38.84 12.43 15.41
C ASP A 6 37.51 12.80 14.69
N GLY A 7 37.33 12.38 13.44
CA GLY A 7 36.12 12.61 12.64
C GLY A 7 36.06 13.97 11.94
N ASN A 8 37.15 14.75 11.94
CA ASN A 8 37.23 16.02 11.20
C ASN A 8 37.42 15.76 9.71
N TRP A 9 36.86 16.64 8.88
CA TRP A 9 37.04 16.57 7.44
C TRP A 9 38.50 16.83 7.05
N LEU A 10 39.13 15.86 6.39
CA LEU A 10 40.51 15.94 5.95
C LEU A 10 40.62 15.42 4.52
N SER A 11 41.47 16.03 3.69
CA SER A 11 41.67 15.53 2.33
C SER A 11 42.43 14.20 2.36
N THR A 12 42.28 13.37 1.33
CA THR A 12 43.09 12.14 1.22
C THR A 12 44.59 12.44 1.06
N ALA A 13 44.95 13.62 0.53
CA ALA A 13 46.34 14.05 0.42
C ALA A 13 46.96 14.40 1.78
N ASP A 14 46.11 14.79 2.75
CA ASP A 14 46.52 15.20 4.09
C ASP A 14 46.37 14.08 5.13
N GLY A 15 46.12 12.83 4.69
CA GLY A 15 46.00 11.67 5.58
C GLY A 15 44.57 11.34 6.02
N GLY A 16 43.55 11.97 5.43
CA GLY A 16 42.16 11.59 5.67
C GLY A 16 41.85 10.20 5.08
N GLU A 17 41.32 9.31 5.89
CA GLU A 17 40.86 7.99 5.46
C GLU A 17 39.35 8.01 5.24
N TYR A 18 38.88 7.26 4.24
CA TYR A 18 37.44 7.05 4.14
C TYR A 18 37.01 6.16 5.31
N PRO A 19 35.95 6.51 6.06
CA PRO A 19 35.40 5.59 7.05
C PRO A 19 35.13 4.25 6.37
N GLY A 20 35.39 3.16 7.10
CA GLY A 20 35.14 1.81 6.61
C GLY A 20 33.78 1.74 5.91
N TRP A 21 33.77 1.19 4.70
CA TRP A 21 32.54 1.09 3.92
C TRP A 21 31.47 0.42 4.77
N SER A 22 30.40 1.15 5.07
CA SER A 22 29.19 0.53 5.55
C SER A 22 28.62 -0.25 4.37
N ASP A 23 28.52 -1.57 4.50
CA ASP A 23 27.84 -2.43 3.52
C ASP A 23 26.37 -2.05 3.32
N VAL A 24 25.85 -1.11 4.12
CA VAL A 24 24.47 -0.65 4.10
C VAL A 24 24.43 0.83 3.76
N THR A 25 24.10 1.16 2.50
CA THR A 25 23.63 2.50 2.15
C THR A 25 22.19 2.61 2.63
N LEU A 26 21.99 3.03 3.88
CA LEU A 26 20.65 3.20 4.45
C LEU A 26 19.93 4.36 3.75
N VAL A 27 18.77 4.08 3.16
CA VAL A 27 17.91 5.10 2.57
C VAL A 27 17.33 5.97 3.69
N LYS A 28 17.76 7.24 3.75
CA LYS A 28 17.50 8.17 4.87
C LYS A 28 16.01 8.49 5.12
N TYR A 29 15.14 8.28 4.13
CA TYR A 29 13.72 8.70 4.19
C TYR A 29 12.71 7.60 3.86
N ALA A 30 13.11 6.32 3.91
CA ALA A 30 12.24 5.20 3.52
C ALA A 30 10.92 5.13 4.32
N LYS A 31 10.90 5.64 5.56
CA LYS A 31 9.69 5.66 6.41
C LYS A 31 8.75 6.84 6.14
N GLU A 32 9.26 7.88 5.48
CA GLU A 32 8.53 9.12 5.20
C GLU A 32 7.85 9.07 3.82
N VAL A 33 8.51 8.40 2.88
CA VAL A 33 8.01 8.16 1.53
C VAL A 33 6.96 7.07 1.56
N ARG A 34 5.78 7.35 1.02
CA ARG A 34 4.63 6.45 1.10
C ARG A 34 3.91 6.39 -0.24
N PHE A 35 3.62 5.17 -0.68
CA PHE A 35 2.98 4.90 -1.96
C PHE A 35 1.99 3.76 -1.85
N LEU A 36 1.02 3.77 -2.75
CA LEU A 36 0.32 2.56 -3.17
C LEU A 36 0.99 2.10 -4.47
N PHE A 37 1.77 1.04 -4.36
CA PHE A 37 2.25 0.26 -5.50
C PHE A 37 1.30 -0.92 -5.75
N GLY A 38 1.35 -1.46 -6.96
CA GLY A 38 0.46 -2.52 -7.38
C GLY A 38 0.98 -3.18 -8.64
N VAL A 39 0.86 -4.49 -8.67
CA VAL A 39 1.22 -5.31 -9.82
C VAL A 39 0.05 -6.19 -10.21
N MET A 40 0.04 -6.61 -11.45
CA MET A 40 -0.91 -7.58 -11.98
C MET A 40 -0.17 -8.57 -12.89
N MET A 41 -0.77 -9.74 -13.10
CA MET A 41 -0.33 -10.72 -14.09
C MET A 41 -1.46 -11.06 -15.06
N LYS A 42 -1.19 -11.07 -16.38
CA LYS A 42 -2.13 -11.46 -17.45
C LYS A 42 -1.44 -12.35 -18.46
N ARG A 43 -2.22 -12.95 -19.36
CA ARG A 43 -1.70 -13.56 -20.58
C ARG A 43 -1.61 -12.53 -21.70
N ASP A 44 -0.51 -12.51 -22.42
CA ASP A 44 -0.37 -11.74 -23.66
C ASP A 44 -1.09 -12.42 -24.84
N ALA A 45 -1.02 -11.82 -26.03
CA ALA A 45 -1.63 -12.37 -27.25
C ALA A 45 -1.04 -13.73 -27.68
N ALA A 46 0.18 -14.05 -27.25
CA ALA A 46 0.84 -15.33 -27.49
C ALA A 46 0.54 -16.36 -26.38
N GLY A 47 -0.24 -15.98 -25.35
CA GLY A 47 -0.61 -16.83 -24.22
C GLY A 47 0.42 -16.84 -23.08
N ASN A 48 1.53 -16.10 -23.19
CA ASN A 48 2.57 -16.04 -22.16
C ASN A 48 2.09 -15.22 -20.97
N LEU A 49 2.47 -15.63 -19.76
CA LEU A 49 2.23 -14.83 -18.56
C LEU A 49 3.18 -13.64 -18.55
N VAL A 50 2.62 -12.44 -18.44
CA VAL A 50 3.34 -11.18 -18.35
C VAL A 50 2.80 -10.38 -17.17
N GLY A 51 3.71 -9.75 -16.45
CA GLY A 51 3.39 -8.83 -15.37
C GLY A 51 3.31 -7.39 -15.86
N ASP A 52 2.45 -6.62 -15.22
CA ASP A 52 2.30 -5.19 -15.45
C ASP A 52 2.17 -4.46 -14.09
N ARG A 53 2.30 -3.14 -14.12
CA ARG A 53 2.32 -2.29 -12.93
C ARG A 53 1.23 -1.24 -13.00
N ILE A 54 0.65 -0.94 -11.85
CA ILE A 54 -0.14 0.27 -11.70
C ILE A 54 0.79 1.49 -11.69
N LYS A 55 0.26 2.64 -12.07
CA LYS A 55 0.87 3.92 -11.74
C LYS A 55 0.86 4.09 -10.22
N PRO A 56 2.00 4.37 -9.56
CA PRO A 56 2.01 4.55 -8.12
C PRO A 56 1.14 5.74 -7.71
N LEU A 57 0.39 5.59 -6.62
CA LEU A 57 -0.23 6.74 -5.95
C LEU A 57 0.70 7.20 -4.82
N GLU A 58 1.29 8.38 -4.99
CA GLU A 58 2.11 9.01 -3.96
C GLU A 58 1.23 9.65 -2.88
N TYR A 59 1.49 9.30 -1.63
CA TYR A 59 0.89 9.97 -0.46
C TYR A 59 1.94 10.23 0.64
N THR A 60 3.20 10.46 0.22
CA THR A 60 4.30 10.91 1.07
C THR A 60 3.86 12.05 1.99
N GLY A 61 4.19 11.95 3.27
CA GLY A 61 3.82 12.93 4.29
C GLY A 61 2.36 12.88 4.76
N LYS A 62 1.52 11.98 4.23
CA LYS A 62 0.11 11.83 4.63
C LYS A 62 -0.12 10.52 5.38
N TRP A 63 -0.98 10.55 6.39
CA TRP A 63 -1.50 9.36 7.07
C TRP A 63 -2.78 8.87 6.41
N ILE A 64 -2.84 7.58 6.12
CA ILE A 64 -4.08 6.95 5.65
C ILE A 64 -4.99 6.72 6.85
N VAL A 65 -6.22 7.21 6.75
CA VAL A 65 -7.23 7.09 7.79
C VAL A 65 -8.53 6.53 7.21
N GLY A 66 -9.28 5.84 8.07
CA GLY A 66 -10.62 5.37 7.74
C GLY A 66 -11.60 6.49 7.42
N VAL A 67 -12.72 6.13 6.77
CA VAL A 67 -13.74 7.07 6.27
C VAL A 67 -14.29 7.96 7.39
N LYS A 68 -14.57 7.37 8.56
CA LYS A 68 -15.10 8.10 9.71
C LYS A 68 -14.12 9.16 10.21
N LYS A 69 -12.87 8.76 10.49
CA LYS A 69 -11.81 9.67 10.95
C LYS A 69 -11.50 10.76 9.92
N TYR A 70 -11.61 10.44 8.63
CA TYR A 70 -11.47 11.44 7.58
C TYR A 70 -12.57 12.49 7.62
N ARG A 71 -13.84 12.09 7.78
CA ARG A 71 -14.97 13.02 7.94
C ARG A 71 -14.84 13.89 9.18
N GLU A 72 -14.34 13.33 10.28
CA GLU A 72 -14.02 14.11 11.50
C GLU A 72 -12.94 15.17 11.22
N ALA A 73 -11.88 14.82 10.50
CA ALA A 73 -10.84 15.78 10.11
C ALA A 73 -11.39 16.91 9.22
N MET A 74 -12.25 16.58 8.24
CA MET A 74 -12.94 17.56 7.40
C MET A 74 -13.78 18.53 8.24
N ALA A 75 -14.61 17.99 9.15
CA ALA A 75 -15.49 18.80 10.00
C ALA A 75 -14.69 19.70 10.96
N LEU A 76 -13.60 19.19 11.54
CA LEU A 76 -12.71 19.96 12.40
C LEU A 76 -12.05 21.12 11.65
N GLU A 77 -11.66 20.91 10.39
CA GLU A 77 -11.07 21.96 9.56
C GLU A 77 -12.09 23.03 9.17
N VAL A 78 -13.30 22.65 8.79
CA VAL A 78 -14.40 23.61 8.56
C VAL A 78 -14.68 24.42 9.83
N ALA A 79 -14.78 23.75 10.98
CA ALA A 79 -14.99 24.42 12.26
C ALA A 79 -13.84 25.37 12.64
N ARG A 80 -12.58 25.00 12.32
CA ARG A 80 -11.41 25.86 12.49
C ARG A 80 -11.52 27.11 11.62
N ALA A 81 -11.84 26.96 10.34
CA ALA A 81 -11.99 28.08 9.40
C ALA A 81 -13.09 29.05 9.85
N ASN A 82 -14.22 28.52 10.33
CA ASN A 82 -15.33 29.33 10.87
C ASN A 82 -14.92 30.20 12.07
N ARG A 83 -13.90 29.80 12.84
CA ARG A 83 -13.39 30.55 14.00
C ARG A 83 -12.33 31.60 13.67
N LEU A 84 -11.78 31.61 12.45
CA LEU A 84 -10.75 32.58 12.09
C LEU A 84 -11.31 34.01 12.13
N GLN A 85 -10.55 34.93 12.72
CA GLN A 85 -10.84 36.36 12.69
C GLN A 85 -9.78 37.04 11.82
N GLY A 86 -10.18 37.92 10.89
CA GLY A 86 -9.28 38.72 10.06
C GLY A 86 -8.95 38.15 8.66
N GLY A 87 -7.95 38.76 8.02
CA GLY A 87 -7.50 38.44 6.66
C GLY A 87 -6.64 37.18 6.57
N GLY A 88 -6.94 36.32 5.61
CA GLY A 88 -6.22 35.07 5.31
C GLY A 88 -6.74 34.42 4.03
N ASP A 89 -6.17 33.27 3.65
CA ASP A 89 -6.42 32.58 2.37
C ASP A 89 -7.91 32.26 2.09
N TRP A 90 -8.76 32.27 3.13
CA TRP A 90 -10.20 32.01 3.06
C TRP A 90 -11.03 33.12 3.70
N SER A 91 -10.49 34.35 3.71
CA SER A 91 -11.20 35.52 4.21
C SER A 91 -12.28 35.95 3.22
N CYS A 92 -13.50 36.05 3.74
CA CYS A 92 -14.62 36.66 3.03
C CYS A 92 -14.58 38.18 3.25
N THR A 93 -14.96 38.97 2.26
CA THR A 93 -15.18 40.42 2.42
C THR A 93 -16.49 40.68 3.15
N LYS A 94 -17.48 39.79 3.00
CA LYS A 94 -18.67 39.80 3.84
C LYS A 94 -18.33 39.23 5.22
N ASP A 95 -18.77 39.93 6.27
CA ASP A 95 -18.69 39.43 7.64
C ASP A 95 -19.87 38.49 7.89
N TYR A 96 -19.65 37.19 7.72
CA TYR A 96 -20.69 36.16 7.88
C TYR A 96 -20.98 35.89 9.35
N SER A 97 -22.26 35.85 9.72
CA SER A 97 -22.67 35.45 11.07
C SER A 97 -22.41 33.95 11.30
N LYS A 98 -22.43 33.52 12.58
CA LYS A 98 -22.29 32.09 12.92
C LYS A 98 -23.43 31.26 12.33
N GLU A 99 -24.62 31.82 12.30
CA GLU A 99 -25.84 31.20 11.77
C GLU A 99 -25.76 31.07 10.24
N GLU A 100 -25.24 32.08 9.54
CA GLU A 100 -25.03 32.02 8.10
C GLU A 100 -23.99 30.96 7.72
N LEU A 101 -22.87 30.87 8.45
CA LEU A 101 -21.87 29.82 8.22
C LEU A 101 -22.38 28.42 8.58
N ALA A 102 -23.24 28.30 9.60
CA ALA A 102 -23.82 27.01 9.97
C ALA A 102 -24.84 26.50 8.95
N ALA A 103 -25.40 27.38 8.12
CA ALA A 103 -26.30 27.01 7.03
C ALA A 103 -25.57 26.43 5.79
N LEU A 104 -24.24 26.61 5.72
CA LEU A 104 -23.39 26.11 4.64
C LEU A 104 -22.66 24.84 5.08
N GLU A 105 -22.70 23.76 4.28
CA GLU A 105 -22.04 22.50 4.61
C GLU A 105 -20.52 22.70 4.72
N GLY A 106 -19.93 23.51 3.83
CA GLY A 106 -18.52 23.86 3.84
C GLY A 106 -18.15 25.03 4.76
N GLY A 107 -19.14 25.60 5.46
CA GLY A 107 -18.96 26.79 6.29
C GLY A 107 -18.23 27.90 5.53
N ARG A 108 -17.12 28.38 6.09
CA ARG A 108 -16.34 29.47 5.52
C ARG A 108 -15.70 29.16 4.17
N TYR A 109 -15.38 27.90 3.87
CA TYR A 109 -14.84 27.53 2.56
C TYR A 109 -15.88 27.74 1.45
N GLU A 110 -17.10 27.28 1.69
CA GLU A 110 -18.22 27.44 0.77
C GLU A 110 -18.61 28.92 0.63
N ALA A 111 -18.66 29.66 1.73
CA ALA A 111 -18.91 31.10 1.72
C ALA A 111 -17.87 31.86 0.88
N TRP A 112 -16.59 31.55 1.08
CA TRP A 112 -15.49 32.15 0.32
C TRP A 112 -15.62 31.87 -1.18
N ARG A 113 -15.95 30.64 -1.56
CA ARG A 113 -16.16 30.29 -2.97
C ARG A 113 -17.35 31.01 -3.57
N ILE A 114 -18.48 31.09 -2.88
CA ILE A 114 -19.65 31.85 -3.33
C ILE A 114 -19.24 33.31 -3.61
N GLU A 115 -18.48 33.93 -2.71
CA GLU A 115 -18.05 35.32 -2.87
C GLU A 115 -17.04 35.51 -4.01
N LYS A 116 -16.02 34.64 -4.12
CA LYS A 116 -14.92 34.81 -5.08
C LYS A 116 -15.21 34.25 -6.46
N LEU A 117 -16.01 33.20 -6.54
CA LEU A 117 -16.23 32.40 -7.75
C LEU A 117 -17.72 32.38 -8.17
N GLY A 118 -18.63 32.89 -7.36
CA GLY A 118 -20.07 32.90 -7.66
C GLY A 118 -20.77 31.55 -7.50
N SER A 119 -20.06 30.52 -7.03
CA SER A 119 -20.60 29.19 -6.74
C SER A 119 -19.97 28.64 -5.45
N GLY A 120 -20.75 27.89 -4.67
CA GLY A 120 -20.23 27.15 -3.51
C GLY A 120 -19.52 25.84 -3.88
N ASP A 121 -19.63 25.39 -5.13
CA ASP A 121 -19.09 24.12 -5.57
C ASP A 121 -17.55 24.07 -5.45
N GLY A 122 -17.05 22.91 -5.06
CA GLY A 122 -15.61 22.66 -4.96
C GLY A 122 -15.01 22.95 -3.58
N TRP A 123 -15.83 23.35 -2.59
CA TRP A 123 -15.33 23.64 -1.24
C TRP A 123 -14.75 22.39 -0.57
N LYS A 124 -15.26 21.20 -0.91
CA LYS A 124 -14.77 19.92 -0.34
C LYS A 124 -13.31 19.72 -0.72
N GLU A 125 -12.95 19.97 -1.97
CA GLU A 125 -11.61 19.87 -2.51
C GLU A 125 -10.65 20.84 -1.81
N ASP A 126 -11.11 22.05 -1.47
CA ASP A 126 -10.30 23.01 -0.71
C ASP A 126 -10.01 22.52 0.71
N VAL A 127 -11.03 21.99 1.39
CA VAL A 127 -10.86 21.40 2.73
C VAL A 127 -9.95 20.17 2.65
N GLN A 128 -10.13 19.31 1.65
CA GLN A 128 -9.31 18.12 1.41
C GLN A 128 -7.85 18.48 1.18
N ASP A 129 -7.58 19.49 0.33
CA ASP A 129 -6.24 20.02 0.10
C ASP A 129 -5.64 20.57 1.40
N ARG A 130 -6.43 21.27 2.21
CA ARG A 130 -5.97 21.81 3.49
C ARG A 130 -5.59 20.73 4.50
N ILE A 131 -6.46 19.74 4.73
CA ILE A 131 -6.17 18.62 5.66
C ILE A 131 -5.13 17.66 5.11
N GLY A 132 -4.81 17.75 3.81
CA GLY A 132 -3.74 17.03 3.14
C GLY A 132 -2.36 17.67 3.25
N ARG A 133 -2.21 18.75 4.05
CA ARG A 133 -0.94 19.50 4.21
C ARG A 133 -0.48 19.52 5.68
N GLY A 134 0.83 19.63 5.88
CA GLY A 134 1.45 19.76 7.21
C GLY A 134 1.80 18.42 7.87
N ALA A 135 2.25 18.47 9.12
CA ALA A 135 2.72 17.29 9.86
C ALA A 135 1.60 16.28 10.18
N ASP A 136 0.37 16.77 10.33
CA ASP A 136 -0.83 15.96 10.62
C ASP A 136 -1.67 15.67 9.37
N ALA A 137 -1.05 15.75 8.18
CA ALA A 137 -1.77 15.57 6.93
C ALA A 137 -2.40 14.18 6.85
N VAL A 138 -3.65 14.11 6.39
CA VAL A 138 -4.41 12.87 6.25
C VAL A 138 -4.96 12.67 4.84
N MET A 139 -5.16 11.41 4.47
CA MET A 139 -5.84 10.98 3.24
C MET A 139 -6.85 9.88 3.58
N CYS A 140 -8.02 9.92 2.95
CA CYS A 140 -9.02 8.89 3.12
C CYS A 140 -8.57 7.58 2.48
N ILE A 141 -8.81 6.46 3.15
CA ILE A 141 -8.56 5.11 2.61
C ILE A 141 -9.29 4.87 1.27
N THR A 142 -10.44 5.49 1.06
CA THR A 142 -11.20 5.33 -0.19
C THR A 142 -10.46 5.90 -1.39
N THR A 143 -9.54 6.86 -1.20
CA THR A 143 -8.65 7.35 -2.26
C THR A 143 -7.71 6.24 -2.74
N LEU A 144 -7.12 5.46 -1.82
CA LEU A 144 -6.29 4.30 -2.19
C LEU A 144 -7.11 3.21 -2.88
N MET A 145 -8.28 2.88 -2.31
CA MET A 145 -9.18 1.89 -2.91
C MET A 145 -9.60 2.28 -4.31
N GLN A 146 -9.97 3.55 -4.51
CA GLN A 146 -10.38 4.07 -5.80
C GLN A 146 -9.24 3.96 -6.81
N HIS A 147 -8.04 4.40 -6.43
CA HIS A 147 -6.86 4.31 -7.30
C HIS A 147 -6.54 2.87 -7.68
N ALA A 148 -6.59 1.93 -6.74
CA ALA A 148 -6.39 0.51 -7.01
C ALA A 148 -7.42 -0.05 -8.00
N ILE A 149 -8.70 0.34 -7.85
CA ILE A 149 -9.78 -0.06 -8.76
C ILE A 149 -9.57 0.53 -10.16
N ASP A 150 -9.27 1.82 -10.25
CA ASP A 150 -9.12 2.51 -11.53
C ASP A 150 -7.93 1.97 -12.32
N GLU A 151 -6.79 1.76 -11.65
CA GLU A 151 -5.62 1.18 -12.28
C GLU A 151 -5.79 -0.32 -12.61
N GLY A 152 -6.48 -1.07 -11.76
CA GLY A 152 -6.86 -2.45 -12.07
C GLY A 152 -7.76 -2.52 -13.31
N ASN A 153 -8.82 -1.71 -13.36
CA ASN A 153 -9.70 -1.60 -14.52
C ASN A 153 -8.93 -1.20 -15.79
N ARG A 154 -7.98 -0.25 -15.67
CA ARG A 154 -7.10 0.14 -16.78
C ARG A 154 -6.28 -1.04 -17.30
N LEU A 155 -5.69 -1.82 -16.39
CA LEU A 155 -4.77 -2.90 -16.73
C LEU A 155 -5.47 -4.17 -17.26
N PHE A 156 -6.67 -4.45 -16.76
CA PHE A 156 -7.50 -5.59 -17.16
C PHE A 156 -8.47 -5.29 -18.30
N LYS A 157 -8.62 -4.03 -18.73
CA LYS A 157 -9.59 -3.56 -19.75
C LYS A 157 -9.70 -4.46 -20.98
N ASP A 158 -8.56 -4.86 -21.54
CA ASP A 158 -8.48 -5.62 -22.79
C ASP A 158 -8.23 -7.12 -22.54
N THR A 159 -8.57 -7.60 -21.34
CA THR A 159 -8.43 -9.01 -20.96
C THR A 159 -9.81 -9.66 -20.81
N PRO A 160 -9.91 -11.00 -20.90
CA PRO A 160 -11.14 -11.72 -20.55
C PRO A 160 -11.61 -11.49 -19.10
N PHE A 161 -10.75 -10.95 -18.22
CA PHE A 161 -11.02 -10.74 -16.80
C PHE A 161 -11.39 -9.29 -16.47
N LYS A 162 -11.65 -8.42 -17.47
CA LYS A 162 -11.96 -6.99 -17.25
C LYS A 162 -13.08 -6.74 -16.21
N ASP A 163 -14.04 -7.66 -16.12
CA ASP A 163 -15.19 -7.57 -15.20
C ASP A 163 -15.08 -8.53 -14.00
N SER A 164 -14.03 -9.37 -13.93
CA SER A 164 -13.93 -10.46 -12.96
C SER A 164 -12.56 -10.57 -12.28
N TRP A 165 -11.69 -9.59 -12.44
CA TRP A 165 -10.39 -9.56 -11.76
C TRP A 165 -10.57 -9.34 -10.26
N PHE A 166 -9.62 -9.83 -9.46
CA PHE A 166 -9.63 -9.77 -8.00
C PHE A 166 -8.55 -8.84 -7.48
N LEU A 167 -8.90 -8.06 -6.46
CA LEU A 167 -8.00 -7.18 -5.73
C LEU A 167 -7.38 -7.92 -4.55
N PHE A 168 -6.07 -7.78 -4.36
CA PHE A 168 -5.40 -8.20 -3.13
C PHE A 168 -4.78 -6.96 -2.48
N HIS A 169 -5.00 -6.79 -1.18
CA HIS A 169 -4.34 -5.80 -0.36
C HIS A 169 -4.07 -6.42 1.02
N ASP A 170 -3.03 -5.93 1.70
CA ASP A 170 -2.66 -6.38 3.03
C ASP A 170 -3.73 -6.07 4.10
N LYS A 171 -3.44 -6.42 5.36
CA LYS A 171 -4.33 -6.20 6.51
C LYS A 171 -4.25 -4.77 7.06
N LEU A 172 -4.08 -3.75 6.22
CA LEU A 172 -4.16 -2.35 6.66
C LEU A 172 -5.50 -2.08 7.35
N SER A 173 -5.49 -1.75 8.65
CA SER A 173 -6.72 -1.65 9.45
C SER A 173 -7.79 -0.76 8.83
N ALA A 174 -7.40 0.40 8.30
CA ALA A 174 -8.32 1.34 7.66
C ALA A 174 -9.02 0.75 6.41
N TRP A 175 -8.37 -0.18 5.70
CA TRP A 175 -8.93 -0.86 4.53
C TRP A 175 -10.09 -1.78 4.91
N TRP A 176 -10.00 -2.41 6.07
CA TRP A 176 -10.96 -3.42 6.54
C TRP A 176 -12.01 -2.85 7.50
N GLU A 177 -12.08 -1.53 7.69
CA GLU A 177 -13.17 -0.87 8.41
C GLU A 177 -14.50 -1.01 7.65
N LYS A 178 -15.62 -1.01 8.40
CA LYS A 178 -16.95 -1.23 7.83
C LYS A 178 -17.25 -0.26 6.68
N GLU A 179 -17.04 1.03 6.88
CA GLU A 179 -17.34 2.06 5.88
C GLU A 179 -16.45 1.96 4.63
N ALA A 180 -15.21 1.48 4.79
CA ALA A 180 -14.32 1.23 3.67
C ALA A 180 -14.76 0.00 2.86
N GLN A 181 -15.25 -1.04 3.55
CA GLN A 181 -15.84 -2.22 2.91
C GLN A 181 -17.19 -1.91 2.26
N ASP A 182 -18.01 -1.02 2.84
CA ASP A 182 -19.23 -0.50 2.23
C ASP A 182 -18.90 0.24 0.92
N TYR A 183 -17.85 1.06 0.91
CA TYR A 183 -17.36 1.72 -0.30
C TYR A 183 -16.96 0.72 -1.40
N LEU A 184 -16.22 -0.35 -1.06
CA LEU A 184 -15.91 -1.40 -2.03
C LEU A 184 -17.16 -2.12 -2.54
N ARG A 185 -18.19 -2.30 -1.69
CA ARG A 185 -19.47 -2.93 -2.10
C ARG A 185 -20.20 -2.08 -3.12
N GLU A 186 -20.29 -0.78 -2.91
CA GLU A 186 -20.90 0.17 -3.85
C GLU A 186 -20.20 0.17 -5.22
N ARG A 187 -18.89 -0.13 -5.24
CA ARG A 187 -18.10 -0.27 -6.49
C ARG A 187 -18.09 -1.68 -7.06
N GLY A 188 -18.80 -2.63 -6.45
CA GLY A 188 -18.83 -4.03 -6.87
C GLY A 188 -17.51 -4.77 -6.65
N PHE A 189 -16.66 -4.32 -5.75
CA PHE A 189 -15.37 -4.94 -5.43
C PHE A 189 -15.34 -5.70 -4.10
N PHE A 190 -16.41 -5.63 -3.30
CA PHE A 190 -16.47 -6.34 -2.01
C PHE A 190 -16.23 -7.85 -2.14
N ASP A 191 -16.83 -8.49 -3.16
CA ASP A 191 -16.64 -9.92 -3.45
C ASP A 191 -15.55 -10.19 -4.50
N ARG A 192 -14.92 -9.13 -5.03
CA ARG A 192 -13.76 -9.19 -5.93
C ARG A 192 -12.49 -8.76 -5.22
N GLN A 193 -12.35 -9.14 -3.95
CA GLN A 193 -11.11 -8.99 -3.19
C GLN A 193 -10.75 -10.31 -2.49
N VAL A 194 -9.47 -10.58 -2.34
CA VAL A 194 -9.00 -11.75 -1.60
C VAL A 194 -9.25 -11.53 -0.11
N ARG A 195 -9.98 -12.45 0.52
CA ARG A 195 -10.33 -12.42 1.95
C ARG A 195 -10.71 -13.83 2.44
N ALA A 196 -10.75 -14.02 3.76
CA ALA A 196 -11.39 -15.21 4.33
C ALA A 196 -12.85 -15.30 3.87
N TRP A 197 -13.27 -16.47 3.41
CA TRP A 197 -14.62 -16.70 2.85
C TRP A 197 -15.52 -17.40 3.88
N GLY A 198 -16.76 -16.91 4.01
CA GLY A 198 -17.83 -17.62 4.71
C GLY A 198 -17.59 -17.65 6.21
N ASP A 199 -17.67 -18.83 6.82
CA ASP A 199 -17.54 -18.98 8.28
C ASP A 199 -16.08 -19.10 8.76
N VAL A 200 -15.11 -19.02 7.85
CA VAL A 200 -13.67 -19.06 8.19
C VAL A 200 -13.34 -17.91 9.12
N ASN A 201 -12.85 -18.24 10.32
CA ASN A 201 -12.56 -17.29 11.41
C ASN A 201 -13.78 -16.49 11.90
N SER A 202 -15.02 -16.97 11.70
CA SER A 202 -16.24 -16.28 12.15
C SER A 202 -16.29 -16.09 13.67
N GLU A 203 -15.63 -16.96 14.42
CA GLU A 203 -15.43 -16.86 15.86
C GLU A 203 -14.42 -15.77 16.26
N PHE A 204 -13.64 -15.25 15.31
CA PHE A 204 -12.65 -14.19 15.50
C PHE A 204 -13.00 -12.98 14.62
N SER A 205 -13.80 -12.06 15.17
CA SER A 205 -14.26 -10.84 14.47
C SER A 205 -13.15 -10.04 13.77
N ARG A 206 -11.91 -10.09 14.28
CA ARG A 206 -10.74 -9.44 13.68
C ARG A 206 -10.33 -10.00 12.31
N TYR A 207 -10.52 -11.30 12.10
CA TYR A 207 -10.05 -12.03 10.91
C TYR A 207 -11.19 -12.55 10.03
N HIS A 208 -12.42 -12.57 10.54
CA HIS A 208 -13.60 -12.86 9.73
C HIS A 208 -13.70 -11.90 8.54
N GLU A 209 -14.04 -12.44 7.37
CA GLU A 209 -14.21 -11.68 6.12
C GLU A 209 -13.05 -10.76 5.72
N SER A 210 -11.83 -11.10 6.12
CA SER A 210 -10.64 -10.31 5.84
C SER A 210 -9.40 -11.15 5.62
N VAL A 211 -8.31 -10.54 5.16
CA VAL A 211 -7.01 -11.24 5.08
C VAL A 211 -6.41 -11.43 6.46
N VAL A 212 -5.61 -12.50 6.61
CA VAL A 212 -4.81 -12.73 7.81
C VAL A 212 -3.64 -11.73 7.81
N GLY A 213 -3.52 -10.93 8.86
CA GLY A 213 -2.42 -9.98 9.00
C GLY A 213 -1.08 -10.65 9.31
N ASP A 214 0.00 -9.87 9.20
CA ASP A 214 1.38 -10.33 9.41
C ASP A 214 1.78 -11.49 8.46
N ARG A 215 1.26 -11.44 7.23
CA ARG A 215 1.46 -12.44 6.16
C ARG A 215 2.03 -11.84 4.88
N PRO A 216 3.27 -11.32 4.89
CA PRO A 216 3.91 -10.77 3.70
C PRO A 216 3.98 -11.78 2.56
N GLU A 217 4.05 -13.08 2.86
CA GLU A 217 4.13 -14.16 1.87
C GLU A 217 2.87 -14.28 0.97
N PHE A 218 1.74 -13.71 1.37
CA PHE A 218 0.55 -13.62 0.51
C PHE A 218 0.61 -12.47 -0.50
N CYS A 219 1.51 -11.51 -0.31
CA CYS A 219 1.67 -10.34 -1.15
C CYS A 219 2.95 -10.47 -1.98
N ALA A 220 2.85 -10.67 -3.30
CA ALA A 220 4.03 -10.75 -4.16
C ALA A 220 4.95 -9.51 -4.04
N LEU A 221 4.36 -8.35 -3.75
CA LEU A 221 5.09 -7.11 -3.49
C LEU A 221 5.95 -7.20 -2.23
N ASP A 222 5.33 -7.47 -1.09
CA ASP A 222 6.04 -7.52 0.20
C ASP A 222 6.99 -8.71 0.29
N PHE A 223 6.69 -9.81 -0.41
CA PHE A 223 7.48 -11.02 -0.30
C PHE A 223 8.80 -10.96 -1.07
N HIS A 224 8.85 -10.26 -2.21
CA HIS A 224 10.06 -10.19 -3.04
C HIS A 224 10.18 -8.90 -3.86
N LEU A 225 9.10 -8.44 -4.51
CA LEU A 225 9.22 -7.44 -5.56
C LEU A 225 9.59 -6.04 -5.04
N PHE A 226 9.35 -5.73 -3.76
CA PHE A 226 9.87 -4.51 -3.15
C PHE A 226 11.37 -4.55 -2.89
N GLU A 227 11.96 -5.71 -2.61
CA GLU A 227 13.42 -5.85 -2.52
C GLU A 227 14.07 -5.61 -3.90
N ASP A 228 13.44 -6.13 -4.97
CA ASP A 228 13.87 -5.85 -6.35
C ASP A 228 13.82 -4.35 -6.66
N LEU A 229 12.75 -3.66 -6.24
CA LEU A 229 12.61 -2.21 -6.40
C LEU A 229 13.68 -1.45 -5.60
N ASP A 230 13.86 -1.75 -4.32
CA ASP A 230 14.81 -1.07 -3.44
C ASP A 230 16.25 -1.21 -3.96
N THR A 231 16.61 -2.42 -4.37
CA THR A 231 17.91 -2.70 -5.00
C THR A 231 18.10 -1.90 -6.29
N ALA A 232 17.07 -1.80 -7.12
CA ALA A 232 17.11 -1.03 -8.36
C ALA A 232 17.22 0.48 -8.09
N VAL A 233 16.50 1.01 -7.09
CA VAL A 233 16.57 2.43 -6.68
C VAL A 233 17.97 2.77 -6.22
N LEU A 234 18.55 1.95 -5.33
CA LEU A 234 19.92 2.14 -4.84
C LEU A 234 20.94 2.09 -5.98
N ARG A 235 20.81 1.11 -6.89
CA ARG A 235 21.67 1.02 -8.08
C ARG A 235 21.58 2.28 -8.94
N ASN A 236 20.38 2.81 -9.17
CA ASN A 236 20.16 4.03 -9.95
C ASN A 236 20.80 5.27 -9.29
N ILE A 237 20.66 5.39 -7.96
CA ILE A 237 21.31 6.46 -7.17
C ILE A 237 22.83 6.39 -7.32
N VAL A 238 23.42 5.22 -7.06
CA VAL A 238 24.88 5.03 -7.14
C VAL A 238 25.39 5.29 -8.55
N SER A 239 24.74 4.71 -9.56
CA SER A 239 25.16 4.80 -10.97
C SER A 239 25.08 6.21 -11.55
N THR A 240 24.29 7.10 -10.93
CA THR A 240 24.13 8.49 -11.37
C THR A 240 24.71 9.52 -10.40
N SER A 241 25.33 9.07 -9.31
CA SER A 241 25.89 9.93 -8.25
C SER A 241 27.00 10.88 -8.74
N TRP A 242 27.68 10.52 -9.82
CA TRP A 242 28.71 11.35 -10.47
C TRP A 242 28.14 12.54 -11.27
N MET A 243 26.84 12.53 -11.60
CA MET A 243 26.19 13.64 -12.30
C MET A 243 26.01 14.84 -11.35
N PRO A 244 25.90 16.10 -11.83
CA PRO A 244 25.60 17.24 -10.97
C PRO A 244 24.23 17.12 -10.27
N VAL A 245 24.09 17.65 -9.05
CA VAL A 245 22.81 17.75 -8.33
C VAL A 245 21.81 18.54 -9.19
N GLY A 246 20.57 18.06 -9.26
CA GLY A 246 19.51 18.66 -10.08
C GLY A 246 19.57 18.31 -11.57
N HIS A 247 20.57 17.54 -12.02
CA HIS A 247 20.59 17.03 -13.38
C HIS A 247 19.40 16.08 -13.61
N LYS A 248 18.66 16.26 -14.72
CA LYS A 248 17.41 15.52 -15.03
C LYS A 248 17.51 13.99 -14.98
N HIS A 249 18.70 13.43 -15.20
CA HIS A 249 18.94 11.99 -15.20
C HIS A 249 19.49 11.46 -13.87
N ARG A 250 19.93 12.35 -12.97
CA ARG A 250 20.42 11.97 -11.66
C ARG A 250 19.28 11.46 -10.78
N TYR A 251 19.56 10.42 -10.00
CA TYR A 251 18.67 9.93 -8.94
C TYR A 251 19.24 10.40 -7.62
N ASP A 252 18.40 11.05 -6.82
CA ASP A 252 18.77 11.59 -5.52
C ASP A 252 17.86 11.00 -4.43
N ASN A 253 18.35 11.01 -3.20
CA ASN A 253 17.63 10.54 -2.01
C ASN A 253 17.91 11.43 -0.78
N GLY A 254 18.30 12.68 -1.01
CA GLY A 254 18.63 13.65 0.03
C GLY A 254 17.41 14.25 0.73
N THR A 255 16.22 14.09 0.14
CA THR A 255 14.92 14.47 0.71
C THR A 255 13.86 13.40 0.42
N PRO A 256 12.72 13.38 1.16
CA PRO A 256 11.60 12.51 0.84
C PRO A 256 11.08 12.69 -0.58
N LYS A 257 11.05 13.92 -1.09
CA LYS A 257 10.59 14.22 -2.45
C LYS A 257 11.53 13.68 -3.52
N GLU A 258 12.84 13.80 -3.31
CA GLU A 258 13.85 13.22 -4.21
C GLU A 258 13.76 11.70 -4.23
N LEU A 259 13.67 11.07 -3.06
CA LEU A 259 13.51 9.62 -2.95
C LEU A 259 12.20 9.15 -3.60
N ALA A 260 11.07 9.85 -3.36
CA ALA A 260 9.80 9.55 -4.01
C ALA A 260 9.92 9.60 -5.55
N SER A 261 10.59 10.64 -6.08
CA SER A 261 10.86 10.74 -7.51
C SER A 261 11.74 9.59 -8.02
N ALA A 262 12.78 9.21 -7.28
CA ALA A 262 13.66 8.09 -7.61
C ALA A 262 12.90 6.75 -7.64
N MET A 263 12.01 6.51 -6.68
CA MET A 263 11.17 5.31 -6.62
C MET A 263 10.19 5.26 -7.78
N VAL A 264 9.47 6.35 -8.08
CA VAL A 264 8.51 6.41 -9.20
C VAL A 264 9.21 6.16 -10.54
N ARG A 265 10.35 6.82 -10.79
CA ARG A 265 11.13 6.63 -12.03
C ARG A 265 11.68 5.21 -12.16
N THR A 266 12.11 4.61 -11.04
CA THR A 266 12.59 3.23 -11.05
C THR A 266 11.44 2.25 -11.30
N TRP A 267 10.26 2.52 -10.72
CA TRP A 267 9.06 1.70 -10.86
C TRP A 267 8.60 1.52 -12.31
N GLU A 268 8.83 2.52 -13.18
CA GLU A 268 8.50 2.44 -14.61
C GLU A 268 9.17 1.24 -15.32
N SER A 269 10.32 0.79 -14.81
CA SER A 269 11.13 -0.27 -15.43
C SER A 269 11.41 -1.46 -14.50
N ASN A 270 11.36 -1.29 -13.17
CA ASN A 270 11.62 -2.34 -12.19
C ASN A 270 10.47 -2.46 -11.17
N PRO A 271 10.11 -3.68 -10.73
CA PRO A 271 10.58 -4.97 -11.25
C PRO A 271 10.12 -5.21 -12.70
N PRO A 272 10.88 -5.95 -13.52
CA PRO A 272 10.49 -6.22 -14.91
C PRO A 272 9.27 -7.14 -14.97
N GLY A 273 8.49 -7.05 -16.05
CA GLY A 273 7.23 -7.78 -16.19
C GLY A 273 7.34 -9.30 -16.04
N TRP A 274 8.42 -9.92 -16.51
CA TRP A 274 8.65 -11.36 -16.34
C TRP A 274 8.84 -11.75 -14.87
N ARG A 275 9.50 -10.90 -14.08
CA ARG A 275 9.76 -11.12 -12.64
C ARG A 275 8.48 -11.00 -11.84
N ILE A 276 7.65 -10.02 -12.17
CA ILE A 276 6.29 -9.89 -11.61
C ILE A 276 5.47 -11.16 -11.85
N ALA A 277 5.45 -11.65 -13.10
CA ALA A 277 4.69 -12.86 -13.45
C ALA A 277 5.22 -14.10 -12.71
N GLU A 278 6.54 -14.22 -12.60
CA GLU A 278 7.18 -15.29 -11.83
C GLU A 278 6.70 -15.30 -10.37
N ASP A 279 6.81 -14.18 -9.65
CA ASP A 279 6.46 -14.14 -8.23
C ASP A 279 4.97 -14.25 -7.95
N MET A 280 4.12 -13.64 -8.79
CA MET A 280 2.67 -13.83 -8.67
C MET A 280 2.27 -15.29 -8.88
N THR A 281 2.96 -16.02 -9.77
CA THR A 281 2.72 -17.45 -10.00
C THR A 281 3.18 -18.29 -8.79
N ARG A 282 4.33 -17.94 -8.20
CA ARG A 282 4.89 -18.64 -7.02
C ARG A 282 3.93 -18.70 -5.85
N LEU A 283 3.11 -17.67 -5.64
CA LEU A 283 2.08 -17.66 -4.59
C LEU A 283 1.21 -18.92 -4.67
N SER A 284 0.60 -19.16 -5.83
CA SER A 284 -0.30 -20.30 -6.04
C SER A 284 0.40 -21.65 -6.19
N ALA A 285 1.64 -21.65 -6.72
CA ALA A 285 2.33 -22.87 -7.09
C ALA A 285 3.17 -23.48 -5.95
N VAL A 286 3.65 -22.66 -5.02
CA VAL A 286 4.63 -23.09 -4.00
C VAL A 286 4.26 -22.56 -2.61
N VAL A 287 4.00 -21.26 -2.51
CA VAL A 287 3.86 -20.59 -1.20
C VAL A 287 2.66 -21.12 -0.44
N LEU A 288 1.49 -21.20 -1.09
CA LEU A 288 0.27 -21.72 -0.46
C LEU A 288 0.45 -23.17 0.02
N ASP A 289 1.10 -24.02 -0.77
CA ASP A 289 1.34 -25.43 -0.41
C ASP A 289 2.24 -25.52 0.83
N LYS A 290 3.33 -24.74 0.88
CA LYS A 290 4.20 -24.69 2.07
C LYS A 290 3.48 -24.19 3.32
N ILE A 291 2.59 -23.21 3.19
CA ILE A 291 1.79 -22.71 4.31
C ILE A 291 0.79 -23.76 4.79
N ILE A 292 0.16 -24.49 3.87
CA ILE A 292 -0.76 -25.59 4.19
C ILE A 292 0.01 -26.71 4.91
N ASP A 293 1.17 -27.11 4.40
CA ASP A 293 2.02 -28.14 5.01
C ASP A 293 2.51 -27.72 6.41
N ALA A 294 2.76 -26.43 6.62
CA ALA A 294 3.06 -25.86 7.92
C ALA A 294 1.82 -25.68 8.83
N GLY A 295 0.64 -26.17 8.43
CA GLY A 295 -0.60 -26.06 9.20
C GLY A 295 -1.08 -24.60 9.39
N GLY A 296 -0.78 -23.73 8.43
CA GLY A 296 -0.98 -22.29 8.55
C GLY A 296 -0.02 -21.63 9.53
N GLY A 297 1.12 -22.26 9.86
CA GLY A 297 2.18 -21.70 10.69
C GLY A 297 3.10 -20.71 9.94
N LEU A 298 4.21 -20.35 10.59
CA LEU A 298 5.34 -19.72 9.91
C LEU A 298 6.09 -20.81 9.13
N VAL A 299 6.39 -20.55 7.85
CA VAL A 299 7.25 -21.42 7.06
C VAL A 299 8.70 -21.02 7.32
N GLU A 300 9.54 -21.96 7.74
CA GLU A 300 10.94 -21.70 8.13
C GLU A 300 11.73 -21.00 7.01
N ASP A 301 11.56 -21.45 5.76
CA ASP A 301 12.18 -20.85 4.58
C ASP A 301 11.83 -19.36 4.37
N PHE A 302 10.73 -18.88 4.97
CA PHE A 302 10.21 -17.53 4.80
C PHE A 302 10.57 -16.60 5.96
N GLU A 303 11.27 -17.09 6.99
CA GLU A 303 11.53 -16.34 8.23
C GLU A 303 12.22 -14.99 7.97
N MET A 304 13.13 -14.93 6.99
CA MET A 304 13.82 -13.69 6.62
C MET A 304 12.86 -12.61 6.09
N GLN A 305 11.86 -13.01 5.31
CA GLN A 305 10.82 -12.11 4.77
C GLN A 305 9.83 -11.67 5.85
N HIS A 306 9.77 -12.37 6.98
CA HIS A 306 9.02 -11.95 8.17
C HIS A 306 9.81 -11.04 9.12
N GLY A 307 11.03 -10.61 8.76
CA GLY A 307 11.93 -9.84 9.64
C GLY A 307 11.36 -8.53 10.24
N GLY A 308 10.27 -7.99 9.69
CA GLY A 308 9.51 -6.86 10.24
C GLY A 308 8.22 -7.23 11.01
N CYS A 309 7.67 -8.43 10.81
CA CYS A 309 6.54 -8.96 11.58
C CYS A 309 7.08 -9.41 12.94
N SER A 310 6.71 -8.69 13.99
CA SER A 310 7.33 -8.78 15.32
C SER A 310 7.69 -10.20 15.79
N LYS A 311 8.86 -10.29 16.42
CA LYS A 311 9.49 -11.42 17.15
C LYS A 311 8.63 -12.04 18.26
N ARG A 312 7.31 -12.12 18.14
CA ARG A 312 6.49 -12.97 18.98
C ARG A 312 6.63 -14.39 18.47
N LYS A 313 7.71 -15.06 18.88
CA LYS A 313 7.66 -16.52 19.00
C LYS A 313 6.40 -16.81 19.82
N ARG A 314 5.34 -17.33 19.20
CA ARG A 314 4.24 -17.91 19.97
C ARG A 314 4.89 -19.01 20.80
N ASN A 315 4.87 -18.87 22.13
CA ASN A 315 5.23 -19.97 22.99
C ASN A 315 4.21 -21.07 22.72
N LEU A 316 4.63 -22.10 21.97
CA LEU A 316 3.85 -23.32 21.76
C LEU A 316 3.46 -23.97 23.09
N LYS A 317 4.12 -23.61 24.21
CA LYS A 317 3.80 -24.06 25.57
C LYS A 317 2.57 -23.38 26.19
N ASP A 318 2.17 -22.20 25.71
CA ASP A 318 1.06 -21.42 26.29
C ASP A 318 -0.28 -21.65 25.55
N LEU A 319 -0.24 -22.38 24.43
CA LEU A 319 -1.45 -22.88 23.78
C LEU A 319 -1.83 -24.20 24.46
N SER A 320 -2.92 -24.18 25.22
CA SER A 320 -3.53 -25.42 25.70
C SER A 320 -3.83 -26.34 24.52
N ALA A 321 -3.87 -27.65 24.71
CA ALA A 321 -4.30 -28.59 23.66
C ALA A 321 -5.70 -28.25 23.09
N ALA A 322 -6.51 -27.47 23.83
CA ALA A 322 -7.79 -26.94 23.37
C ALA A 322 -7.67 -25.70 22.47
N ALA A 323 -6.57 -24.94 22.56
CA ALA A 323 -6.23 -23.81 21.69
C ALA A 323 -5.39 -24.22 20.47
N MET A 324 -4.65 -25.34 20.55
CA MET A 324 -4.10 -26.06 19.39
C MET A 324 -5.14 -26.95 18.72
N ARG A 325 -6.36 -26.45 18.50
CA ARG A 325 -7.19 -27.07 17.47
C ARG A 325 -6.61 -26.66 16.13
N SER A 326 -5.55 -27.35 15.71
CA SER A 326 -5.43 -27.69 14.30
C SER A 326 -6.80 -28.22 13.92
N TYR A 327 -7.54 -27.49 13.10
CA TYR A 327 -8.67 -28.09 12.42
C TYR A 327 -8.06 -29.25 11.62
N VAL A 328 -8.15 -30.46 12.19
CA VAL A 328 -7.94 -31.69 11.48
C VAL A 328 -9.34 -32.03 11.01
N PRO A 329 -9.70 -31.69 9.75
CA PRO A 329 -10.98 -32.11 9.23
C PRO A 329 -11.09 -33.63 9.42
N PRO A 330 -12.27 -34.15 9.81
CA PRO A 330 -12.49 -35.58 9.84
C PRO A 330 -11.96 -36.22 8.54
N PRO A 331 -11.41 -37.45 8.57
CA PRO A 331 -10.77 -38.04 7.39
C PRO A 331 -11.64 -37.98 6.13
N GLU A 332 -12.97 -38.10 6.26
CA GLU A 332 -13.91 -37.87 5.18
C GLU A 332 -13.94 -36.43 4.63
N VAL A 333 -13.87 -35.42 5.49
CA VAL A 333 -13.82 -33.99 5.13
C VAL A 333 -12.46 -33.65 4.54
N ALA A 334 -11.37 -34.15 5.11
CA ALA A 334 -10.01 -33.95 4.60
C ALA A 334 -9.86 -34.57 3.19
N ALA A 335 -10.41 -35.76 2.99
CA ALA A 335 -10.44 -36.42 1.68
C ALA A 335 -11.34 -35.67 0.69
N ALA A 336 -12.49 -35.16 1.14
CA ALA A 336 -13.40 -34.35 0.32
C ALA A 336 -12.77 -33.00 -0.07
N GLU A 337 -12.06 -32.33 0.83
CA GLU A 337 -11.33 -31.10 0.56
C GLU A 337 -10.13 -31.35 -0.34
N LYS A 338 -9.37 -32.42 -0.12
CA LYS A 338 -8.26 -32.80 -1.02
C LYS A 338 -8.78 -33.12 -2.43
N LYS A 339 -9.92 -33.79 -2.53
CA LYS A 339 -10.63 -34.03 -3.80
C LYS A 339 -11.11 -32.72 -4.42
N ARG A 340 -11.75 -31.84 -3.66
CA ARG A 340 -12.24 -30.53 -4.11
C ARG A 340 -11.10 -29.62 -4.55
N CYS A 341 -9.98 -29.58 -3.83
CA CYS A 341 -8.76 -28.86 -4.22
C CYS A 341 -8.18 -29.43 -5.51
N LYS A 342 -8.15 -30.76 -5.68
CA LYS A 342 -7.71 -31.40 -6.93
C LYS A 342 -8.64 -31.07 -8.09
N GLU A 343 -9.96 -31.04 -7.86
CA GLU A 343 -10.98 -30.64 -8.85
C GLU A 343 -10.89 -29.15 -9.20
N LEU A 344 -10.70 -28.27 -8.21
CA LEU A 344 -10.51 -26.84 -8.41
C LEU A 344 -9.19 -26.57 -9.15
N ARG A 345 -8.11 -27.29 -8.83
CA ARG A 345 -6.84 -27.23 -9.57
C ARG A 345 -7.00 -27.73 -11.00
N ALA A 346 -7.74 -28.82 -11.22
CA ALA A 346 -8.02 -29.33 -12.56
C ALA A 346 -8.89 -28.35 -13.36
N LYS A 347 -9.92 -27.74 -12.75
CA LYS A 347 -10.74 -26.68 -13.35
C LYS A 347 -9.90 -25.44 -13.66
N ALA A 348 -9.07 -24.99 -12.73
CA ALA A 348 -8.16 -23.87 -12.94
C ALA A 348 -7.20 -24.18 -14.09
N LYS A 349 -6.61 -25.37 -14.14
CA LYS A 349 -5.73 -25.80 -15.23
C LYS A 349 -6.46 -25.84 -16.58
N ALA A 350 -7.69 -26.35 -16.61
CA ALA A 350 -8.54 -26.38 -17.82
C ALA A 350 -8.95 -24.97 -18.27
N MET A 351 -9.25 -24.06 -17.34
CA MET A 351 -9.53 -22.65 -17.64
C MET A 351 -8.26 -21.87 -18.06
N CYS A 352 -7.09 -22.30 -17.59
CA CYS A 352 -5.80 -21.71 -17.89
C CYS A 352 -5.16 -22.21 -19.20
N GLY A 353 -5.76 -23.18 -19.90
CA GLY A 353 -5.31 -23.64 -21.22
C GLY A 353 -3.91 -24.28 -21.25
N CYS A 354 -3.48 -24.95 -20.17
CA CYS A 354 -2.21 -25.68 -20.11
C CYS A 354 -2.40 -27.19 -20.19
#